data_AF-A0A0N4UCF5-F1
#
_entry.id   AF-A0A0N4UCF5-F1
#
_cell.length_a   1.000
_cell.length_b   1.000
_cell.length_c   1.000
_cell.angle_alpha   90.00
_cell.angle_beta   90.00
_cell.angle_gamma   90.00
#
_symmetry.space_group_name_H-M   'P 1'
#
loop_
_entity.id
_entity.type
_entity.pdbx_description
1 polymer ?
#
loop_
_entity_poly.entity_id
_entity_poly.type
_entity_poly.pdbx_seq_one_letter_code
_entity_poly.pdbx_strand_id
1 'polypeptide(L)'
;MREGCTLNEIVHDIGCSLNGRFCGQNTMLVLIDQSEHRHCIVQCKCAEGYEEENGQCIEQYEKTRQHGRRTRNICLEKSCEVGMTIRDEGCHLTGEKCGKNMIFFVVNSTVHNITYLIYCTQRCSCINSDFSERNSGCEKEGTTGDLSSTTSLYAITNGMHDFKMYIGNEYHLGEEISDLGCRLRNHECGINKKFIAVEEFSTEHDPNIKGCIERCSCILAEPGDCMQNL
;
A
#
# COMPACT_ATOMS: atom_id res chain seq x y z
N MET A 1 -23.04 22.21 22.08
CA MET A 1 -22.72 21.42 20.87
C MET A 1 -23.19 20.02 21.15
N ARG A 2 -24.09 19.49 20.32
CA ARG A 2 -24.57 18.10 20.46
C ARG A 2 -23.38 17.20 20.10
N GLU A 3 -23.00 16.28 20.98
CA GLU A 3 -22.16 15.13 20.60
C GLU A 3 -22.84 14.46 19.39
N GLY A 4 -22.06 14.03 18.40
CA GLY A 4 -22.52 13.69 17.05
C GLY A 4 -23.79 12.82 16.96
N CYS A 5 -24.44 12.85 15.79
CA CYS A 5 -25.66 12.05 15.59
C CYS A 5 -25.31 10.57 15.44
N THR A 6 -26.21 9.70 15.90
CA THR A 6 -26.10 8.25 15.69
C THR A 6 -26.53 7.88 14.27
N LEU A 7 -26.00 6.76 13.74
CA LEU A 7 -26.43 6.24 12.44
C LEU A 7 -27.95 6.04 12.44
N ASN A 8 -28.60 6.45 11.34
CA ASN A 8 -30.04 6.49 11.15
C ASN A 8 -30.82 7.50 12.02
N GLU A 9 -30.16 8.32 12.85
CA GLU A 9 -30.80 9.41 13.59
C GLU A 9 -31.38 10.47 12.66
N ILE A 10 -32.61 10.89 12.95
CA ILE A 10 -33.33 11.95 12.24
C ILE A 10 -33.13 13.27 12.99
N VAL A 11 -32.77 14.33 12.28
CA VAL A 11 -32.56 15.67 12.81
C VAL A 11 -33.43 16.67 12.06
N HIS A 12 -34.12 17.51 12.82
CA HIS A 12 -34.83 18.67 12.29
C HIS A 12 -33.85 19.84 12.15
N ASP A 13 -33.66 20.29 10.91
CA ASP A 13 -32.71 21.33 10.51
C ASP A 13 -33.47 22.57 10.03
N ILE A 14 -33.69 23.50 10.97
CA ILE A 14 -34.27 24.80 10.68
C ILE A 14 -33.22 25.61 9.91
N GLY A 15 -33.49 25.91 8.65
CA GLY A 15 -32.58 26.63 7.76
C GLY A 15 -31.78 25.74 6.81
N CYS A 16 -31.95 24.42 6.84
CA CYS A 16 -31.41 23.48 5.84
C CYS A 16 -29.88 23.55 5.66
N SER A 17 -29.16 23.75 6.76
CA SER A 17 -27.70 24.00 6.78
C SER A 17 -26.84 22.77 7.09
N LEU A 18 -27.48 21.65 7.45
CA LEU A 18 -26.83 20.43 7.91
C LEU A 18 -26.64 19.39 6.80
N ASN A 19 -27.40 19.46 5.70
CA ASN A 19 -27.24 18.52 4.59
C ASN A 19 -25.79 18.51 4.06
N GLY A 20 -25.23 17.32 3.89
CA GLY A 20 -23.84 17.10 3.45
C GLY A 20 -22.79 17.22 4.57
N ARG A 21 -23.17 17.55 5.80
CA ARG A 21 -22.22 17.58 6.93
C ARG A 21 -22.03 16.19 7.51
N PHE A 22 -20.81 15.91 7.97
CA PHE A 22 -20.52 14.69 8.73
C PHE A 22 -21.25 14.71 10.08
N CYS A 23 -21.91 13.61 10.41
CA CYS A 23 -22.56 13.38 11.71
C CYS A 23 -21.80 12.38 12.60
N GLY A 24 -20.80 11.70 12.04
CA GLY A 24 -19.94 10.74 12.72
C GLY A 24 -18.85 10.21 11.79
N GLN A 25 -18.18 9.13 12.19
CA GLN A 25 -17.20 8.46 11.33
C GLN A 25 -17.93 7.77 10.16
N ASN A 26 -17.46 7.99 8.93
CA ASN A 26 -18.02 7.41 7.70
C ASN A 26 -19.52 7.68 7.49
N THR A 27 -20.07 8.72 8.13
CA THR A 27 -21.50 9.04 8.15
C THR A 27 -21.76 10.51 7.89
N MET A 28 -22.81 10.80 7.14
CA MET A 28 -23.17 12.13 6.66
C MET A 28 -24.68 12.36 6.79
N LEU A 29 -25.05 13.61 7.08
CA LEU A 29 -26.44 14.04 7.12
C LEU A 29 -26.97 14.20 5.70
N VAL A 30 -28.01 13.45 5.37
CA VAL A 30 -28.66 13.44 4.06
C VAL A 30 -30.08 14.00 4.21
N LEU A 31 -30.42 14.97 3.37
CA LEU A 31 -31.78 15.52 3.29
C LEU A 31 -32.79 14.42 2.92
N ILE A 32 -33.79 14.23 3.78
CA ILE A 32 -34.90 13.29 3.57
C ILE A 32 -36.21 14.01 3.25
N ASP A 33 -36.42 15.21 3.80
CA ASP A 33 -37.61 16.01 3.50
C ASP A 33 -37.32 17.51 3.63
N GLN A 34 -38.03 18.32 2.85
CA GLN A 34 -37.94 19.77 2.88
C GLN A 34 -39.33 20.38 2.72
N SER A 35 -39.76 21.16 3.70
CA SER A 35 -40.98 21.96 3.59
C SER A 35 -40.71 23.35 3.00
N GLU A 36 -41.77 24.00 2.49
CA GLU A 36 -41.69 25.35 1.93
C GLU A 36 -41.16 26.42 2.91
N HIS A 37 -41.23 26.16 4.22
CA HIS A 37 -40.84 27.09 5.29
C HIS A 37 -39.38 26.95 5.74
N ARG A 38 -38.49 26.41 4.88
CA ARG A 38 -37.07 26.13 5.21
C ARG A 38 -36.88 25.22 6.43
N HIS A 39 -37.85 24.36 6.71
CA HIS A 39 -37.65 23.27 7.65
C HIS A 39 -37.22 22.05 6.85
N CYS A 40 -35.98 21.64 7.07
CA CYS A 40 -35.44 20.41 6.51
C CYS A 40 -35.45 19.31 7.57
N ILE A 41 -35.66 18.10 7.11
CA ILE A 41 -35.41 16.90 7.89
C ILE A 41 -34.21 16.23 7.24
N VAL A 42 -33.16 16.02 8.01
CA VAL A 42 -31.96 15.30 7.57
C VAL A 42 -31.83 14.01 8.39
N GLN A 43 -31.21 13.00 7.81
CA GLN A 43 -30.93 11.73 8.47
C GLN A 43 -29.43 11.41 8.38
N CYS A 44 -28.83 10.98 9.48
CA CYS A 44 -27.45 10.51 9.47
C CYS A 44 -27.37 9.14 8.77
N LYS A 45 -26.69 9.06 7.63
CA LYS A 45 -26.52 7.85 6.82
C LYS A 45 -25.04 7.60 6.54
N CYS A 46 -24.69 6.43 6.00
CA CYS A 46 -23.32 6.21 5.52
C CYS A 46 -22.95 7.23 4.44
N ALA A 47 -21.72 7.72 4.50
CA ALA A 47 -21.15 8.58 3.48
C ALA A 47 -20.97 7.80 2.17
N GLU A 48 -20.79 8.52 1.06
CA GLU A 48 -20.51 7.92 -0.24
C GLU A 48 -19.29 6.99 -0.17
N GLY A 49 -19.41 5.78 -0.74
CA GLY A 49 -18.37 4.74 -0.67
C GLY A 49 -18.48 3.80 0.54
N TYR A 50 -19.40 4.07 1.48
CA TYR A 50 -19.64 3.24 2.67
C TYR A 50 -21.05 2.63 2.64
N GLU A 51 -21.17 1.42 3.19
CA GLU A 51 -22.45 0.74 3.37
C GLU A 51 -22.67 0.36 4.82
N GLU A 52 -23.94 0.37 5.23
CA GLU A 52 -24.32 -0.08 6.57
C GLU A 52 -24.17 -1.60 6.67
N GLU A 53 -23.43 -2.04 7.68
CA GLU A 53 -23.34 -3.43 8.12
C GLU A 53 -23.28 -3.47 9.65
N ASN A 54 -24.20 -4.23 10.27
CA ASN A 54 -24.31 -4.36 11.73
C ASN A 54 -24.35 -3.02 12.49
N GLY A 55 -25.00 -2.00 11.91
CA GLY A 55 -25.12 -0.66 12.51
C GLY A 55 -23.85 0.21 12.39
N GLN A 56 -22.88 -0.18 11.55
CA GLN A 56 -21.67 0.59 11.26
C GLN A 56 -21.54 0.83 9.76
N CYS A 57 -20.91 1.95 9.38
CA CYS A 57 -20.63 2.25 7.98
C CYS A 57 -19.23 1.77 7.62
N ILE A 58 -19.18 0.67 6.86
CA ILE A 58 -17.94 0.05 6.40
C ILE A 58 -17.73 0.36 4.93
N GLU A 59 -16.48 0.47 4.53
CA GLU A 59 -16.16 0.83 3.15
C GLU A 59 -16.53 -0.33 2.23
N GLN A 60 -17.10 -0.04 1.06
CA GLN A 60 -17.54 -1.08 0.13
C GLN A 60 -16.40 -2.06 -0.25
N TYR A 61 -15.14 -1.60 -0.22
CA TYR A 61 -13.98 -2.47 -0.46
C TYR A 61 -13.79 -3.54 0.63
N GLU A 62 -14.22 -3.30 1.87
CA GLU A 62 -14.06 -4.25 2.98
C GLU A 62 -15.04 -5.42 2.86
N LYS A 63 -16.26 -5.19 2.32
CA LYS A 63 -17.23 -6.27 2.04
C LYS A 63 -16.69 -7.26 1.00
N THR A 64 -15.98 -6.77 0.00
CA THR A 64 -15.25 -7.63 -0.95
C THR A 64 -14.09 -8.40 -0.32
N ARG A 65 -13.50 -7.95 0.79
CA ARG A 65 -12.47 -8.74 1.50
C ARG A 65 -13.05 -9.91 2.30
N GLN A 66 -14.30 -9.83 2.75
CA GLN A 66 -14.92 -10.89 3.53
C GLN A 66 -15.69 -11.92 2.70
N HIS A 67 -16.20 -11.54 1.51
CA HIS A 67 -16.88 -12.48 0.59
C HIS A 67 -16.17 -12.70 -0.76
N GLY A 68 -15.06 -12.01 -1.02
CA GLY A 68 -14.19 -12.30 -2.15
C GLY A 68 -13.61 -13.69 -1.99
N ARG A 69 -13.91 -14.56 -2.95
CA ARG A 69 -13.40 -15.93 -3.05
C ARG A 69 -11.87 -15.85 -2.94
N ARG A 70 -11.31 -16.05 -1.74
CA ARG A 70 -9.85 -16.04 -1.51
C ARG A 70 -9.23 -16.83 -2.64
N THR A 71 -8.42 -16.19 -3.48
CA THR A 71 -7.66 -16.89 -4.51
C THR A 71 -6.90 -17.98 -3.79
N ARG A 72 -7.34 -19.24 -3.94
CA ARG A 72 -6.69 -20.36 -3.26
C ARG A 72 -5.27 -20.35 -3.76
N ASN A 73 -4.31 -20.22 -2.85
CA ASN A 73 -2.90 -20.30 -3.22
C ASN A 73 -2.64 -21.73 -3.72
N ILE A 74 -2.67 -21.90 -5.04
CA ILE A 74 -2.45 -23.19 -5.73
C ILE A 74 -1.05 -23.74 -5.42
N CYS A 75 -0.13 -22.88 -4.98
CA CYS A 75 1.24 -23.25 -4.65
C CYS A 75 1.39 -23.91 -3.28
N LEU A 76 0.34 -23.90 -2.42
CA LEU A 76 0.40 -24.52 -1.09
C LEU A 76 0.45 -26.05 -1.15
N GLU A 77 -0.25 -26.66 -2.12
CA GLU A 77 -0.26 -28.12 -2.30
C GLU A 77 0.92 -28.60 -3.13
N LYS A 78 1.28 -27.80 -4.15
CA LYS A 78 2.40 -28.06 -5.05
C LYS A 78 3.15 -26.75 -5.21
N SER A 79 4.36 -26.67 -4.68
CA SER A 79 5.23 -25.49 -4.85
C SER A 79 5.21 -25.03 -6.31
N CYS A 80 5.01 -23.74 -6.52
CA CYS A 80 5.10 -23.13 -7.83
C CYS A 80 6.56 -23.01 -8.25
N GLU A 81 6.77 -23.03 -9.56
CA GLU A 81 8.09 -22.81 -10.15
C GLU A 81 8.39 -21.30 -10.18
N VAL A 82 9.68 -20.98 -10.08
CA VAL A 82 10.13 -19.60 -10.24
C VAL A 82 9.68 -19.03 -11.59
N GLY A 83 9.21 -17.78 -11.60
CA GLY A 83 8.66 -17.13 -12.78
C GLY A 83 7.18 -17.43 -13.06
N MET A 84 6.55 -18.39 -12.38
CA MET A 84 5.11 -18.62 -12.53
C MET A 84 4.30 -17.37 -12.15
N THR A 85 3.31 -17.03 -12.97
CA THR A 85 2.42 -15.90 -12.73
C THR A 85 1.01 -16.37 -12.37
N ILE A 86 0.36 -15.64 -11.46
CA ILE A 86 -1.02 -15.86 -11.03
C ILE A 86 -1.79 -14.56 -11.10
N ARG A 87 -3.07 -14.65 -11.47
CA ARG A 87 -4.02 -13.55 -11.35
C ARG A 87 -4.75 -13.68 -10.02
N ASP A 88 -4.69 -12.64 -9.22
CA ASP A 88 -5.21 -12.61 -7.86
C ASP A 88 -6.05 -11.37 -7.64
N GLU A 89 -7.34 -11.60 -7.38
CA GLU A 89 -8.29 -10.55 -7.03
C GLU A 89 -7.98 -10.06 -5.60
N GLY A 90 -7.86 -8.74 -5.42
CA GLY A 90 -7.52 -8.13 -4.14
C GLY A 90 -6.05 -8.26 -3.74
N CYS A 91 -5.20 -8.87 -4.58
CA CYS A 91 -3.76 -8.99 -4.36
C CYS A 91 -3.36 -9.72 -3.07
N HIS A 92 -4.24 -10.58 -2.56
CA HIS A 92 -4.11 -11.34 -1.31
C HIS A 92 -2.88 -12.26 -1.19
N LEU A 93 -2.29 -12.67 -2.31
CA LEU A 93 -1.11 -13.54 -2.35
C LEU A 93 0.21 -12.76 -2.27
N THR A 94 0.18 -11.42 -2.32
CA THR A 94 1.42 -10.63 -2.34
C THR A 94 2.21 -10.86 -1.06
N GLY A 95 3.48 -11.24 -1.19
CA GLY A 95 4.36 -11.59 -0.06
C GLY A 95 4.15 -13.01 0.49
N GLU A 96 3.11 -13.72 0.08
CA GLU A 96 2.90 -15.11 0.48
C GLU A 96 3.92 -16.04 -0.18
N LYS A 97 4.26 -17.14 0.52
CA LYS A 97 5.17 -18.15 -0.01
C LYS A 97 4.53 -18.85 -1.22
N CYS A 98 5.29 -18.91 -2.31
CA CYS A 98 4.93 -19.67 -3.51
C CYS A 98 5.87 -20.86 -3.75
N GLY A 99 6.98 -20.95 -3.02
CA GLY A 99 7.83 -22.14 -2.98
C GLY A 99 9.06 -21.94 -2.07
N LYS A 100 10.08 -22.79 -2.20
CA LYS A 100 11.29 -22.72 -1.38
C LYS A 100 12.10 -21.48 -1.76
N ASN A 101 12.34 -20.59 -0.79
CA ASN A 101 13.02 -19.30 -0.96
C ASN A 101 12.33 -18.38 -1.98
N MET A 102 11.01 -18.54 -2.17
CA MET A 102 10.24 -17.79 -3.15
C MET A 102 8.94 -17.23 -2.57
N ILE A 103 8.61 -16.00 -2.96
CA ILE A 103 7.38 -15.30 -2.62
C ILE A 103 6.74 -14.71 -3.86
N PHE A 104 5.44 -14.40 -3.78
CA PHE A 104 4.75 -13.68 -4.84
C PHE A 104 5.03 -12.18 -4.79
N PHE A 105 5.42 -11.61 -5.93
CA PHE A 105 5.56 -10.17 -6.15
C PHE A 105 4.53 -9.69 -7.17
N VAL A 106 3.95 -8.51 -6.97
CA VAL A 106 3.07 -7.90 -7.98
C VAL A 106 3.90 -7.44 -9.17
N VAL A 107 3.54 -7.92 -10.36
CA VAL A 107 4.11 -7.47 -11.65
C VAL A 107 3.24 -6.39 -12.28
N ASN A 108 1.92 -6.51 -12.13
CA ASN A 108 0.95 -5.55 -12.66
C ASN A 108 -0.29 -5.54 -11.78
N SER A 109 -0.92 -4.38 -11.62
CA SER A 109 -2.21 -4.22 -10.98
C SER A 109 -3.17 -3.49 -11.90
N THR A 110 -4.42 -3.92 -11.93
CA THR A 110 -5.47 -3.29 -12.74
C THR A 110 -6.69 -3.08 -11.87
N VAL A 111 -7.35 -1.93 -12.03
CA VAL A 111 -8.61 -1.63 -11.36
C VAL A 111 -9.73 -1.79 -12.37
N HIS A 112 -10.71 -2.63 -12.06
CA HIS A 112 -11.89 -2.77 -12.89
C HIS A 112 -12.88 -1.65 -12.57
N ASN A 113 -12.90 -0.59 -13.39
CA ASN A 113 -13.63 0.66 -13.13
C ASN A 113 -15.11 0.51 -12.75
N ILE A 114 -15.78 -0.56 -13.20
CA ILE A 114 -17.20 -0.79 -12.90
C ILE A 114 -17.40 -1.30 -11.47
N THR A 115 -16.48 -2.16 -11.00
CA THR A 115 -16.64 -2.89 -9.73
C THR A 115 -15.63 -2.43 -8.67
N TYR A 116 -14.72 -1.51 -9.03
CA TYR A 116 -13.56 -1.09 -8.23
C TYR A 116 -12.69 -2.26 -7.72
N LEU A 117 -12.80 -3.42 -8.37
CA LEU A 117 -12.01 -4.60 -8.01
C LEU A 117 -10.59 -4.44 -8.50
N ILE A 118 -9.64 -4.66 -7.60
CA ILE A 118 -8.22 -4.70 -7.92
C ILE A 118 -7.85 -6.11 -8.35
N TYR A 119 -7.24 -6.27 -9.50
CA TYR A 119 -6.63 -7.52 -9.94
C TYR A 119 -5.12 -7.33 -10.03
N CYS A 120 -4.38 -8.13 -9.27
CA CYS A 120 -2.94 -8.22 -9.40
C CYS A 120 -2.54 -9.42 -10.26
N THR A 121 -1.65 -9.20 -11.22
CA THR A 121 -0.81 -10.25 -11.78
C THR A 121 0.43 -10.34 -10.92
N GLN A 122 0.65 -11.48 -10.28
CA GLN A 122 1.78 -11.70 -9.37
C GLN A 122 2.70 -12.79 -9.90
N ARG A 123 4.02 -12.61 -9.76
CA ARG A 123 5.06 -13.56 -10.17
C ARG A 123 5.72 -14.16 -8.93
N CYS A 124 5.81 -15.48 -8.89
CA CYS A 124 6.62 -16.20 -7.91
C CYS A 124 8.11 -15.96 -8.20
N SER A 125 8.82 -15.30 -7.29
CA SER A 125 10.24 -14.93 -7.48
C SER A 125 11.03 -15.15 -6.20
N CYS A 126 12.37 -15.10 -6.29
CA CYS A 126 13.24 -15.26 -5.13
C CYS A 126 12.95 -14.22 -4.05
N ILE A 127 12.99 -14.64 -2.79
CA ILE A 127 12.61 -13.81 -1.64
C ILE A 127 13.49 -12.58 -1.46
N ASN A 128 14.77 -12.68 -1.82
CA ASN A 128 15.74 -11.60 -1.76
C ASN A 128 16.90 -11.88 -2.74
N SER A 129 17.85 -10.94 -2.82
CA SER A 129 19.05 -11.03 -3.66
C SER A 129 20.05 -12.09 -3.24
N ASP A 130 19.91 -12.71 -2.07
CA ASP A 130 20.80 -13.81 -1.64
C ASP A 130 20.52 -15.09 -2.43
N PHE A 131 19.37 -15.17 -3.10
CA PHE A 131 18.98 -16.29 -3.94
C PHE A 131 18.86 -15.87 -5.40
N SER A 132 19.46 -16.69 -6.26
CA SER A 132 19.38 -16.53 -7.71
C SER A 132 18.40 -17.55 -8.28
N GLU A 133 17.62 -17.13 -9.29
CA GLU A 133 16.72 -18.03 -10.01
C GLU A 133 17.57 -19.09 -10.75
N ARG A 134 17.38 -20.37 -10.39
CA ARG A 134 18.08 -21.50 -11.01
C ARG A 134 17.12 -22.65 -11.26
N ASN A 135 17.11 -23.14 -12.49
CA ASN A 135 16.17 -24.16 -12.98
C ASN A 135 14.71 -23.72 -12.77
N SER A 136 14.09 -24.20 -11.68
CA SER A 136 12.70 -23.96 -11.32
C SER A 136 12.55 -23.41 -9.90
N GLY A 137 13.64 -22.96 -9.27
CA GLY A 137 13.64 -22.49 -7.88
C GLY A 137 14.70 -21.44 -7.60
N CYS A 138 14.86 -21.12 -6.32
CA CYS A 138 15.80 -20.10 -5.84
C CYS A 138 16.87 -20.72 -4.95
N GLU A 139 18.11 -20.65 -5.40
CA GLU A 139 19.29 -21.23 -4.75
C GLU A 139 20.19 -20.13 -4.21
N LYS A 140 20.74 -20.34 -3.00
CA LYS A 140 21.67 -19.39 -2.40
C LYS A 140 23.00 -19.45 -3.15
N GLU A 141 23.54 -18.31 -3.54
CA GLU A 141 24.88 -18.30 -4.13
C GLU A 141 25.92 -18.73 -3.08
N GLY A 142 26.71 -19.75 -3.42
CA GLY A 142 27.80 -20.22 -2.57
C GLY A 142 28.88 -19.14 -2.50
N THR A 143 29.23 -18.72 -1.28
CA THR A 143 30.30 -17.76 -1.01
C THR A 143 31.67 -18.32 -1.43
N THR A 144 32.05 -18.11 -2.69
CA THR A 144 33.42 -18.29 -3.17
C THR A 144 33.75 -17.22 -4.21
N GLY A 145 34.51 -16.20 -3.79
CA GLY A 145 35.36 -15.39 -4.67
C GLY A 145 34.70 -14.16 -5.31
N ASP A 146 35.24 -13.00 -4.96
CA ASP A 146 35.20 -11.70 -5.64
C ASP A 146 33.89 -10.89 -5.67
N LEU A 147 33.85 -9.96 -4.70
CA LEU A 147 33.20 -8.65 -4.82
C LEU A 147 33.58 -8.00 -6.15
N SER A 148 32.69 -8.04 -7.14
CA SER A 148 32.79 -7.17 -8.30
C SER A 148 31.39 -6.84 -8.83
N SER A 149 30.88 -5.69 -8.38
CA SER A 149 30.09 -4.75 -9.19
C SER A 149 28.85 -5.27 -9.93
N THR A 150 27.69 -5.23 -9.26
CA THR A 150 26.39 -5.08 -9.96
C THR A 150 25.47 -4.10 -9.23
N THR A 151 26.02 -2.98 -8.79
CA THR A 151 25.26 -1.77 -8.44
C THR A 151 24.91 -1.05 -9.75
N SER A 152 23.93 -1.53 -10.52
CA SER A 152 23.33 -0.79 -11.66
C SER A 152 22.36 -1.70 -12.44
N LEU A 153 21.04 -1.63 -12.16
CA LEU A 153 19.93 -1.64 -13.17
C LEU A 153 18.53 -1.96 -12.59
N TYR A 154 18.39 -2.55 -11.40
CA TYR A 154 17.09 -3.07 -10.94
C TYR A 154 16.20 -2.10 -10.13
N ALA A 155 16.70 -0.89 -9.81
CA ALA A 155 15.99 0.09 -8.99
C ALA A 155 14.86 0.85 -9.73
N ILE A 156 14.67 0.62 -11.04
CA ILE A 156 13.85 1.49 -11.90
C ILE A 156 12.44 0.91 -12.20
N THR A 157 12.12 -0.33 -11.81
CA THR A 157 10.90 -1.02 -12.32
C THR A 157 9.86 -1.52 -11.31
N ASN A 158 10.06 -1.39 -9.99
CA ASN A 158 9.10 -1.97 -9.01
C ASN A 158 8.59 -0.95 -7.97
N GLY A 159 7.67 -0.09 -8.39
CA GLY A 159 7.02 0.93 -7.56
C GLY A 159 5.91 0.44 -6.61
N MET A 160 5.88 -0.84 -6.25
CA MET A 160 4.82 -1.41 -5.38
C MET A 160 5.36 -2.36 -4.31
N HIS A 161 6.64 -2.24 -3.94
CA HIS A 161 7.21 -3.06 -2.86
C HIS A 161 6.54 -2.74 -1.51
N ASP A 162 6.24 -3.82 -0.80
CA ASP A 162 5.70 -3.82 0.56
C ASP A 162 6.61 -3.01 1.47
N PHE A 163 6.05 -1.98 2.10
CA PHE A 163 6.77 -1.02 2.95
C PHE A 163 7.62 -1.70 4.02
N LYS A 164 7.22 -2.92 4.42
CA LYS A 164 7.94 -3.76 5.39
C LYS A 164 9.33 -4.22 4.92
N MET A 165 9.62 -4.30 3.63
CA MET A 165 10.94 -4.75 3.15
C MET A 165 12.03 -3.70 3.41
N TYR A 166 11.66 -2.42 3.49
CA TYR A 166 12.60 -1.32 3.74
C TYR A 166 12.84 -1.10 5.24
N ILE A 167 11.89 -1.50 6.09
CA ILE A 167 12.02 -1.45 7.55
C ILE A 167 12.83 -2.66 8.02
N GLY A 168 14.15 -2.52 8.08
CA GLY A 168 15.05 -3.53 8.64
C GLY A 168 16.36 -3.73 7.87
N ASN A 169 16.44 -3.19 6.64
CA ASN A 169 17.71 -3.13 5.92
C ASN A 169 18.51 -1.91 6.39
N GLU A 170 19.81 -2.11 6.54
CA GLU A 170 20.75 -1.04 6.83
C GLU A 170 21.34 -0.52 5.51
N TYR A 171 20.94 0.69 5.12
CA TYR A 171 21.38 1.36 3.90
C TYR A 171 22.70 2.09 4.13
N HIS A 172 23.51 2.17 3.08
CA HIS A 172 24.75 2.93 3.14
C HIS A 172 24.48 4.44 3.13
N LEU A 173 25.35 5.20 3.79
CA LEU A 173 25.25 6.66 3.77
C LEU A 173 25.43 7.16 2.33
N GLY A 174 24.46 7.94 1.86
CA GLY A 174 24.43 8.45 0.48
C GLY A 174 23.76 7.54 -0.53
N GLU A 175 23.32 6.34 -0.13
CA GLU A 175 22.54 5.46 -0.99
C GLU A 175 21.18 6.06 -1.31
N GLU A 176 20.78 5.97 -2.58
CA GLU A 176 19.53 6.54 -3.10
C GLU A 176 18.57 5.44 -3.50
N ILE A 177 17.29 5.65 -3.17
CA ILE A 177 16.20 4.77 -3.53
C ILE A 177 15.10 5.56 -4.24
N SER A 178 14.38 4.89 -5.13
CA SER A 178 13.17 5.43 -5.74
C SER A 178 11.97 4.89 -4.98
N ASP A 179 11.13 5.79 -4.46
CA ASP A 179 9.95 5.46 -3.68
C ASP A 179 8.69 6.12 -4.27
N LEU A 180 7.83 5.30 -4.85
CA LEU A 180 6.50 5.77 -5.28
C LEU A 180 5.63 6.08 -4.07
N GLY A 181 5.12 7.30 -4.02
CA GLY A 181 4.33 7.82 -2.90
C GLY A 181 5.15 8.47 -1.78
N CYS A 182 6.49 8.51 -1.88
CA CYS A 182 7.36 9.17 -0.89
C CYS A 182 7.09 8.71 0.56
N ARG A 183 6.82 7.42 0.72
CA ARG A 183 6.42 6.76 1.95
C ARG A 183 7.58 6.58 2.93
N LEU A 184 8.81 6.47 2.44
CA LEU A 184 10.03 6.24 3.22
C LEU A 184 10.62 7.54 3.77
N ARG A 185 10.08 8.70 3.38
CA ARG A 185 10.51 10.01 3.87
C ARG A 185 10.56 10.04 5.40
N ASN A 186 11.74 10.37 5.94
CA ASN A 186 12.04 10.38 7.37
C ASN A 186 12.03 9.01 8.09
N HIS A 187 11.87 7.90 7.38
CA HIS A 187 12.09 6.58 7.97
C HIS A 187 13.58 6.32 8.20
N GLU A 188 13.87 5.56 9.25
CA GLU A 188 15.22 5.12 9.56
C GLU A 188 15.75 4.22 8.44
N CYS A 189 16.94 4.54 7.95
CA CYS A 189 17.66 3.74 6.96
C CYS A 189 18.94 3.12 7.55
N GLY A 190 19.14 3.25 8.85
CA GLY A 190 20.28 2.74 9.60
C GLY A 190 20.49 3.52 10.90
N ILE A 191 21.49 3.11 11.69
CA ILE A 191 21.83 3.80 12.94
C ILE A 191 22.21 5.25 12.64
N ASN A 192 21.53 6.20 13.30
CA ASN A 192 21.70 7.65 13.11
C ASN A 192 21.48 8.16 11.68
N LYS A 193 20.74 7.39 10.85
CA LYS A 193 20.47 7.72 9.45
C LYS A 193 18.97 7.65 9.14
N LYS A 194 18.50 8.54 8.27
CA LYS A 194 17.13 8.53 7.75
C LYS A 194 17.10 8.82 6.26
N PHE A 195 16.03 8.39 5.61
CA PHE A 195 15.75 8.80 4.24
C PHE A 195 15.35 10.28 4.17
N ILE A 196 15.98 11.00 3.25
CA ILE A 196 15.68 12.40 2.94
C ILE A 196 15.36 12.47 1.45
N ALA A 197 14.20 13.04 1.10
CA ALA A 197 13.83 13.29 -0.29
C ALA A 197 14.84 14.27 -0.93
N VAL A 198 15.48 13.84 -2.02
CA VAL A 198 16.41 14.66 -2.82
C VAL A 198 15.75 15.17 -4.10
N GLU A 199 14.78 14.42 -4.64
CA GLU A 199 14.06 14.76 -5.85
C GLU A 199 12.62 14.22 -5.76
N GLU A 200 11.64 14.97 -6.27
CA GLU A 200 10.26 14.50 -6.44
C GLU A 200 9.95 14.43 -7.94
N PHE A 201 9.31 13.35 -8.38
CA PHE A 201 8.92 13.14 -9.78
C PHE A 201 7.46 12.71 -9.89
N SER A 202 6.87 12.92 -11.06
CA SER A 202 5.54 12.37 -11.39
C SER A 202 5.72 11.28 -12.44
N THR A 203 4.96 10.20 -12.35
CA THR A 203 5.08 9.12 -13.34
C THR A 203 4.53 9.57 -14.69
N GLU A 204 5.17 9.17 -15.79
CA GLU A 204 4.71 9.52 -17.14
C GLU A 204 3.31 8.96 -17.46
N HIS A 205 2.90 7.89 -16.78
CA HIS A 205 1.67 7.17 -17.07
C HIS A 205 0.47 7.64 -16.23
N ASP A 206 0.72 8.26 -15.06
CA ASP A 206 -0.30 8.88 -14.23
C ASP A 206 0.29 10.09 -13.48
N PRO A 207 -0.09 11.33 -13.82
CA PRO A 207 0.40 12.53 -13.14
C PRO A 207 -0.07 12.64 -11.69
N ASN A 208 -1.03 11.82 -11.25
CA ASN A 208 -1.46 11.75 -9.85
C ASN A 208 -0.52 10.88 -9.00
N ILE A 209 0.26 9.99 -9.63
CA ILE A 209 1.25 9.18 -8.92
C ILE A 209 2.54 9.99 -8.81
N LYS A 210 2.79 10.47 -7.59
CA LYS A 210 4.05 11.11 -7.21
C LYS A 210 5.04 10.06 -6.71
N GLY A 211 6.31 10.23 -7.05
CA GLY A 211 7.41 9.48 -6.48
C GLY A 211 8.48 10.41 -5.95
N CYS A 212 9.35 9.88 -5.09
CA CYS A 212 10.52 10.57 -4.59
C CYS A 212 11.77 9.74 -4.86
N ILE A 213 12.88 10.39 -5.16
CA ILE A 213 14.20 9.84 -4.92
C ILE A 213 14.58 10.25 -3.51
N GLU A 214 14.91 9.27 -2.69
CA GLU A 214 15.25 9.49 -1.29
C GLU A 214 16.65 8.96 -1.01
N ARG A 215 17.45 9.77 -0.31
CA ARG A 215 18.83 9.46 0.03
C ARG A 215 18.98 9.18 1.52
N CYS A 216 19.58 8.05 1.87
CA CYS A 216 19.92 7.74 3.25
C CYS A 216 20.99 8.72 3.77
N SER A 217 20.65 9.51 4.80
CA SER A 217 21.44 10.65 5.27
C SER A 217 21.46 10.72 6.80
N CYS A 218 22.54 11.27 7.38
CA CYS A 218 22.69 11.37 8.83
C CYS A 218 21.64 12.31 9.45
N ILE A 219 21.13 11.95 10.64
CA ILE A 219 20.03 12.69 11.30
C ILE A 219 20.53 14.01 11.92
N LEU A 220 21.77 14.09 12.41
CA LEU A 220 22.35 15.30 13.02
C LEU A 220 23.87 15.37 12.81
N ALA A 221 24.38 16.59 12.63
CA ALA A 221 25.76 16.91 12.27
C ALA A 221 26.67 17.11 13.50
N GLU A 222 26.76 16.11 14.38
CA GLU A 222 27.85 16.06 15.37
C GLU A 222 29.03 15.23 14.84
N PRO A 223 30.28 15.68 15.05
CA PRO A 223 31.47 15.04 14.49
C PRO A 223 31.75 13.72 15.22
N GLY A 224 31.10 12.63 14.79
CA GLY A 224 31.38 11.28 15.27
C GLY A 224 30.29 10.23 15.07
N ASP A 225 29.04 10.63 14.82
CA ASP A 225 27.90 9.72 15.06
C ASP A 225 27.38 8.94 13.85
N CYS A 226 27.85 9.27 12.65
CA CYS A 226 27.46 8.55 11.44
C CYS A 226 28.53 7.52 11.08
N MET A 227 28.54 6.39 11.80
CA MET A 227 29.43 5.27 11.49
C MET A 227 29.13 4.77 10.07
N GLN A 228 30.13 4.85 9.19
CA GLN A 228 30.13 4.09 7.94
C GLN A 228 30.35 2.63 8.32
N ASN A 229 29.43 1.74 7.94
CA ASN A 229 29.71 0.31 8.00
C ASN A 229 30.83 0.05 6.99
N LEU A 230 32.01 -0.24 7.54
CA LEU A 230 33.23 -0.64 6.85
C LEU A 230 33.19 -2.14 6.55
#